data_AF-A0A2L1JIW9-F1
#
_entry.id   AF-A0A2L1JIW9-F1
#
_cell.length_a   1.000
_cell.length_b   1.000
_cell.length_c   1.000
_cell.angle_alpha   90.00
_cell.angle_beta   90.00
_cell.angle_gamma   90.00
#
_symmetry.space_group_name_H-M   'P 1'
#
loop_
_entity.id
_entity.type
_entity.pdbx_description
1 polymer ?
#
loop_
_entity_poly.entity_id
_entity_poly.type
_entity_poly.pdbx_seq_one_letter_code
_entity_poly.pdbx_strand_id
1 'polypeptide(L)' 'MNSQTLGYTRAQEREDEVERNNQMFFEADRLDAQAYQIIESYSGDAQTWARFTEAKRLADAQRTAAYREWMRIHRARRK' A
#
# COMPACT_ATOMS: atom_id res chain seq x y z
N MET A 1 22.27 -32.43 5.58
CA MET A 1 20.98 -32.21 4.90
C MET A 1 20.33 -30.90 5.38
N ASN A 2 20.97 -29.72 5.22
CA ASN A 2 20.50 -28.46 5.85
C ASN A 2 20.47 -27.23 4.93
N SER A 3 20.94 -27.35 3.69
CA SER A 3 21.00 -26.23 2.74
C SER A 3 19.68 -26.02 1.98
N GLN A 4 18.88 -27.08 1.79
CA GLN A 4 17.61 -27.00 1.05
C GLN A 4 16.48 -26.37 1.87
N THR A 5 16.42 -26.64 3.17
CA THR A 5 15.43 -26.05 4.09
C THR A 5 15.67 -24.55 4.32
N LEU A 6 16.92 -24.11 4.47
CA LEU A 6 17.25 -22.67 4.59
C LEU A 6 16.90 -21.88 3.32
N GLY A 7 17.12 -22.47 2.14
CA GLY A 7 16.76 -21.85 0.86
C GLY A 7 15.25 -21.69 0.68
N TYR A 8 14.47 -22.66 1.15
CA TYR A 8 13.01 -22.64 1.11
C TYR A 8 12.43 -21.53 2.00
N THR A 9 12.90 -21.41 3.24
CA THR A 9 12.45 -20.35 4.17
C THR A 9 12.74 -18.95 3.64
N ARG A 10 13.92 -18.71 3.06
CA ARG A 10 14.28 -17.41 2.45
C ARG A 10 13.49 -17.06 1.19
N ALA A 11 13.00 -18.07 0.46
CA ALA A 11 12.15 -17.83 -0.70
C ALA A 11 10.74 -17.41 -0.22
N GLN A 12 10.21 -18.14 0.76
CA GLN A 12 8.90 -17.89 1.34
C GLN A 12 8.83 -16.53 2.06
N GLU A 13 9.84 -16.17 2.85
CA GLU A 13 9.94 -14.84 3.49
C GLU A 13 9.90 -13.70 2.47
N ARG A 14 10.49 -13.91 1.27
CA ARG A 14 10.49 -12.92 0.19
C ARG A 14 9.16 -12.84 -0.55
N GLU A 15 8.44 -13.95 -0.66
CA GLU A 15 7.07 -13.95 -1.18
C GLU A 15 6.13 -13.23 -0.21
N ASP A 16 6.25 -13.49 1.09
CA ASP A 16 5.46 -12.80 2.12
C ASP A 16 5.73 -11.28 2.14
N GLU A 17 6.98 -10.85 1.90
CA GLU A 17 7.31 -9.42 1.75
C GLU A 17 6.58 -8.76 0.58
N VAL A 18 6.48 -9.44 -0.56
CA VAL A 18 5.76 -8.95 -1.74
C VAL A 18 4.26 -8.94 -1.50
N GLU A 19 3.72 -9.99 -0.87
CA GLU A 19 2.30 -10.07 -0.57
C GLU A 19 1.89 -8.94 0.37
N ARG A 20 2.66 -8.69 1.44
CA ARG A 20 2.46 -7.55 2.33
C ARG A 20 2.51 -6.22 1.56
N ASN A 21 3.47 -6.06 0.66
CA ASN A 21 3.56 -4.86 -0.15
C ASN A 21 2.35 -4.67 -1.08
N ASN A 22 1.85 -5.74 -1.69
CA ASN A 22 0.63 -5.71 -2.50
C ASN A 22 -0.59 -5.34 -1.66
N GLN A 23 -0.71 -5.88 -0.44
CA GLN A 23 -1.79 -5.51 0.49
C GLN A 23 -1.75 -4.00 0.82
N MET A 24 -0.56 -3.42 0.99
CA MET A 24 -0.41 -1.98 1.22
C MET A 24 -0.90 -1.13 0.04
N PHE A 25 -0.64 -1.56 -1.20
CA PHE A 25 -1.17 -0.87 -2.38
C PHE A 25 -2.69 -1.01 -2.49
N PHE A 26 -3.22 -2.21 -2.21
CA PHE A 26 -4.66 -2.45 -2.18
C PHE A 26 -5.37 -1.57 -1.14
N GLU A 27 -4.77 -1.41 0.04
CA GLU A 27 -5.30 -0.53 1.08
C GLU A 27 -5.26 0.95 0.66
N ALA A 28 -4.20 1.38 -0.04
CA ALA A 28 -4.14 2.73 -0.60
C ALA A 28 -5.27 2.96 -1.61
N ASP A 29 -5.49 2.02 -2.54
CA ASP A 29 -6.55 2.12 -3.56
C ASP A 29 -7.94 2.08 -2.91
N ARG A 30 -8.12 1.32 -1.82
CA ARG A 30 -9.36 1.31 -1.04
C ARG A 30 -9.64 2.65 -0.37
N LEU A 31 -8.63 3.26 0.27
CA LEU A 31 -8.74 4.59 0.87
C LEU A 31 -9.06 5.64 -0.19
N ASP A 32 -8.48 5.50 -1.38
CA ASP A 32 -8.73 6.39 -2.51
C ASP A 32 -10.18 6.29 -3.00
N ALA A 33 -10.69 5.06 -3.16
CA ALA A 33 -12.08 4.83 -3.51
C ALA A 33 -13.05 5.40 -2.45
N GLN A 34 -12.72 5.26 -1.16
CA GLN A 34 -13.50 5.87 -0.08
C GLN A 34 -13.49 7.41 -0.15
N ALA A 35 -12.38 8.02 -0.54
CA ALA A 35 -12.33 9.46 -0.75
C ALA A 35 -13.34 9.88 -1.83
N TYR A 36 -13.39 9.17 -2.97
CA TYR A 36 -14.36 9.48 -4.03
C TYR A 36 -15.81 9.27 -3.60
N GLN A 37 -16.10 8.30 -2.73
CA GLN A 37 -17.45 8.13 -2.16
C GLN A 37 -17.91 9.35 -1.34
N ILE A 38 -16.99 10.06 -0.67
CA ILE A 38 -17.33 11.25 0.12
C ILE A 38 -17.90 12.37 -0.77
N ILE A 39 -17.44 12.46 -2.02
CA ILE A 39 -17.86 13.51 -2.95
C ILE A 39 -18.91 13.04 -3.97
N GLU A 40 -19.36 11.78 -3.91
CA GLU A 40 -20.31 11.20 -4.85
C GLU A 40 -21.66 11.97 -4.89
N SER A 41 -22.07 12.52 -3.74
CA SER A 41 -23.26 13.38 -3.61
C SER A 41 -22.90 14.81 -3.20
N TYR A 42 -21.73 15.31 -3.63
CA TYR A 42 -21.23 16.62 -3.23
C TYR A 42 -22.11 17.76 -3.75
N SER A 43 -22.65 18.57 -2.82
CA SER A 43 -23.52 19.72 -3.12
C SER A 43 -22.83 21.08 -3.00
N GLY A 44 -21.49 21.12 -2.84
CA GLY A 44 -20.73 22.38 -2.71
C GLY A 44 -20.34 22.76 -1.27
N ASP A 45 -20.50 21.86 -0.30
CA ASP A 45 -20.20 22.12 1.11
C ASP A 45 -18.69 22.02 1.44
N ALA A 46 -18.13 23.07 2.04
CA ALA A 46 -16.70 23.14 2.36
C ALA A 46 -16.23 22.03 3.33
N GLN A 47 -17.11 21.53 4.22
CA GLN A 47 -16.76 20.47 5.16
C GLN A 47 -16.58 19.12 4.45
N THR A 48 -17.41 18.84 3.43
CA THR A 48 -17.30 17.62 2.62
C THR A 48 -16.03 17.63 1.78
N TRP A 49 -15.65 18.79 1.24
CA TRP A 49 -14.37 18.96 0.53
C TRP A 49 -13.15 18.76 1.44
N ALA A 50 -13.23 19.24 2.69
CA ALA A 50 -12.16 19.04 3.67
C ALA A 50 -11.97 17.54 4.00
N ARG A 51 -13.08 16.81 4.21
CA ARG A 51 -13.06 15.35 4.46
C ARG A 51 -12.52 14.56 3.27
N PHE A 52 -12.87 14.96 2.05
CA PHE A 52 -12.31 14.39 0.83
C PHE A 52 -10.79 14.58 0.77
N THR A 53 -10.33 15.81 0.99
CA THR A 53 -8.90 16.15 0.91
C THR A 53 -8.10 15.39 1.98
N GLU A 54 -8.66 15.23 3.18
CA GLU A 54 -8.07 14.43 4.23
C GLU A 54 -8.00 12.94 3.86
N ALA A 55 -9.08 12.37 3.33
CA ALA A 55 -9.11 10.98 2.87
C ALA A 55 -8.11 10.72 1.74
N LYS A 56 -7.99 11.65 0.77
CA LYS A 56 -6.96 11.60 -0.28
C LYS A 56 -5.55 11.63 0.30
N ARG A 57 -5.31 12.50 1.29
CA ARG A 57 -4.00 12.58 1.95
C ARG A 57 -3.63 11.26 2.65
N LEU A 58 -4.58 10.57 3.26
CA LEU A 58 -4.36 9.27 3.88
C LEU A 58 -4.04 8.19 2.83
N ALA A 59 -4.80 8.17 1.73
CA ALA A 59 -4.54 7.26 0.60
C ALA A 59 -3.13 7.48 0.01
N ASP A 60 -2.74 8.73 -0.22
CA ASP A 60 -1.42 9.10 -0.74
C ASP A 60 -0.29 8.73 0.23
N ALA A 61 -0.51 8.88 1.54
CA ALA A 61 0.45 8.47 2.56
C ALA A 61 0.66 6.95 2.55
N GLN A 62 -0.43 6.18 2.45
CA GLN A 62 -0.39 4.73 2.36
C GLN A 62 0.31 4.27 1.07
N ARG A 63 0.00 4.90 -0.07
CA ARG A 63 0.66 4.63 -1.36
C ARG A 63 2.15 4.93 -1.31
N THR A 64 2.54 6.02 -0.65
CA THR A 64 3.95 6.39 -0.44
C THR A 64 4.68 5.37 0.43
N ALA A 65 4.05 4.87 1.49
CA ALA A 65 4.61 3.82 2.33
C ALA A 65 4.79 2.52 1.54
N ALA A 66 3.78 2.11 0.76
CA ALA A 66 3.85 0.96 -0.12
C ALA A 66 4.99 1.08 -1.14
N TYR A 67 5.15 2.26 -1.75
CA TYR A 67 6.24 2.50 -2.71
C TYR A 67 7.64 2.43 -2.07
N ARG A 68 7.81 2.97 -0.85
CA ARG A 68 9.07 2.87 -0.11
C ARG A 68 9.43 1.42 0.20
N GLU A 69 8.45 0.62 0.60
CA GLU A 69 8.64 -0.79 0.90
C GLU A 69 8.95 -1.60 -0.37
N TRP A 70 8.25 -1.32 -1.46
CA TRP A 70 8.54 -1.91 -2.77
C TRP A 70 9.99 -1.63 -3.21
N MET A 71 10.44 -0.38 -3.04
CA MET A 71 11.83 0.01 -3.32
C MET A 71 12.84 -0.74 -2.44
N ARG A 72 12.52 -0.99 -1.16
CA ARG A 72 13.35 -1.79 -0.25
C ARG A 72 13.48 -3.22 -0.74
N ILE A 73 12.36 -3.87 -1.04
CA ILE A 73 12.30 -5.25 -1.55
C ILE A 73 13.08 -5.36 -2.87
N HIS A 74 12.89 -4.41 -3.79
CA HIS A 74 13.54 -4.43 -5.10
C HIS A 74 15.07 -4.20 -5.01
N ARG A 75 15.52 -3.36 -4.07
CA ARG A 75 16.96 -3.20 -3.78
C ARG A 75 17.57 -4.45 -3.16
N ALA A 76 16.85 -5.13 -2.28
CA ALA A 76 17.30 -6.39 -1.68
C ALA A 76 17.44 -7.53 -2.72
N ARG A 77 16.66 -7.49 -3.81
CA ARG A 77 16.75 -8.45 -4.93
C ARG A 77 17.95 -8.24 -5.87
N ARG A 78 18.58 -7.06 -5.83
CA ARG A 78 19.72 -6.71 -6.71
C ARG A 78 21.10 -7.02 -6.10
N LYS A 79 21.16 -7.44 -4.84
CA LYS A 79 22.38 -7.89 -4.15
C LYS A 79 22.39 -9.40 -4.03
#